data_AF-A0AAV2VMJ6-F1
#
_entry.id   AF-A0AAV2VMJ6-F1
#
_cell.length_a   1.000
_cell.length_b   1.000
_cell.length_c   1.000
_cell.angle_alpha   90.00
_cell.angle_beta   90.00
_cell.angle_gamma   90.00
#
_symmetry.space_group_name_H-M   'P 1'
#
loop_
_entity.id
_entity.type
_entity.pdbx_description
1 polymer ?
#
loop_
_entity_poly.entity_id
_entity_poly.type
_entity_poly.pdbx_seq_one_letter_code
_entity_poly.pdbx_strand_id
1 'polypeptide(L)' 'MFGKENTHLTVQKIEYGSVFGVERLVFDDEDIKHKLLFKSEMEGLTSLFCTDTLKGLVAEHQLTGIGFSEDLTGINFID' A
#
# COMPACT_ATOMS: atom_id res chain seq x y z
N MET A 1 4.70 6.69 -9.79
CA MET A 1 3.98 7.71 -9.00
C MET A 1 3.88 7.19 -7.57
N PHE A 2 4.27 8.00 -6.60
CA PHE A 2 4.23 7.63 -5.17
C PHE A 2 2.94 8.07 -4.52
N GLY A 3 2.45 7.31 -3.55
CA GLY A 3 1.45 7.77 -2.59
C GLY A 3 2.20 8.21 -1.35
N LYS A 4 1.97 9.45 -0.92
CA LYS A 4 2.63 10.01 0.26
C LYS A 4 2.11 9.28 1.49
N GLU A 5 3.03 8.74 2.28
CA GLU A 5 2.70 8.12 3.55
C GLU A 5 2.32 9.20 4.58
N ASN A 6 1.31 8.91 5.39
CA ASN A 6 1.02 9.69 6.59
C ASN A 6 2.05 9.31 7.66
N THR A 7 3.06 10.15 7.84
CA THR A 7 4.19 9.91 8.76
C THR A 7 3.81 9.88 10.23
N HIS A 8 2.61 10.34 10.61
CA HIS A 8 2.10 10.26 11.98
C HIS A 8 1.43 8.91 12.28
N LEU A 9 0.98 8.20 11.26
CA LEU A 9 0.23 6.94 11.39
C LEU A 9 1.00 5.73 10.86
N THR A 10 1.91 5.95 9.91
CA THR A 10 2.82 4.92 9.40
C THR A 10 3.90 4.64 10.44
N VAL A 11 4.10 3.35 10.74
CA VAL A 11 5.06 2.89 11.74
C VAL A 11 6.13 2.05 11.04
N GLN A 12 7.39 2.48 11.14
CA GLN A 12 8.52 1.71 10.65
C GLN A 12 8.81 0.52 11.55
N LYS A 13 9.14 -0.61 10.93
CA LYS A 13 9.69 -1.77 11.61
C LYS A 13 11.19 -1.55 11.81
N ILE A 14 11.63 -1.51 13.06
CA ILE A 14 13.05 -1.38 13.42
C ILE A 14 13.54 -2.71 13.98
N GLU A 15 14.54 -3.30 13.32
CA GLU A 15 15.20 -4.52 13.78
C GLU A 15 16.71 -4.27 13.91
N TYR A 16 17.31 -4.68 15.04
CA TYR A 16 18.74 -4.50 15.33
C TYR A 16 19.25 -3.05 15.15
N GLY A 17 18.38 -2.07 15.40
CA GLY A 17 18.70 -0.64 15.24
C GLY A 17 18.65 -0.11 13.81
N SER A 18 18.18 -0.90 12.84
CA SER A 18 18.01 -0.50 11.44
C SER A 18 16.55 -0.60 11.00
N VAL A 19 16.16 0.21 10.01
CA VAL A 19 14.84 0.12 9.37
C VAL A 19 14.81 -1.16 8.52
N PHE A 20 13.91 -2.08 8.88
CA PHE A 20 13.71 -3.35 8.16
C PHE A 20 12.46 -3.33 7.27
N GLY A 21 11.50 -2.43 7.54
CA GLY A 21 10.27 -2.30 6.76
C GLY A 21 9.24 -1.41 7.45
N VAL A 22 7.96 -1.73 7.29
CA VAL A 22 6.82 -1.05 7.93
C VAL A 22 5.95 -2.06 8.67
N GLU A 23 5.59 -1.76 9.93
CA GLU A 23 4.61 -2.55 10.70
C GLU A 23 3.18 -2.09 10.44
N ARG A 24 3.03 -0.80 10.10
CA ARG A 24 1.76 -0.20 9.71
C ARG A 24 2.03 0.81 8.62
N LEU A 25 1.28 0.71 7.53
CA LEU A 25 1.36 1.62 6.40
C LEU A 25 0.03 2.34 6.23
N VAL A 26 0.06 3.67 6.27
CA VAL A 26 -1.11 4.52 6.05
C VAL A 26 -0.72 5.64 5.10
N PHE A 27 -1.52 5.84 4.06
CA PHE A 27 -1.31 6.90 3.09
C PHE A 27 -2.09 8.16 3.46
N ASP A 28 -1.64 9.31 2.95
CA ASP A 28 -2.38 10.58 3.02
C ASP A 28 -3.51 10.56 1.98
N ASP A 29 -4.76 10.54 2.46
CA ASP A 29 -5.96 10.47 1.62
C ASP A 29 -6.05 11.60 0.59
N GLU A 30 -5.61 12.82 0.95
CA GLU A 30 -5.65 13.97 0.05
C GLU A 30 -4.63 13.86 -1.09
N ASP A 31 -3.50 13.20 -0.84
CA ASP A 31 -2.49 12.92 -1.86
C ASP A 31 -2.91 11.77 -2.80
N ILE A 32 -3.56 10.72 -2.27
CA ILE A 32 -3.90 9.53 -3.05
C ILE A 32 -5.27 9.59 -3.74
N LYS A 33 -6.16 10.53 -3.38
CA LYS A 33 -7.56 10.59 -3.88
C LYS A 33 -7.72 10.61 -5.41
N HIS A 34 -6.72 11.05 -6.16
CA HIS A 34 -6.74 11.09 -7.63
C HIS A 34 -5.82 10.05 -8.28
N LYS A 35 -5.24 9.14 -7.48
CA LYS A 35 -4.32 8.09 -7.93
C LYS A 35 -5.09 6.77 -7.95
N LEU A 36 -4.99 6.04 -9.05
CA LEU A 36 -5.53 4.68 -9.15
C LEU A 36 -4.52 3.63 -8.66
N LEU A 37 -3.25 3.86 -8.98
CA LEU A 37 -2.13 2.97 -8.67
C LEU A 37 -0.94 3.80 -8.20
N PHE A 38 -0.25 3.34 -7.16
CA PHE A 38 0.91 4.03 -6.62
C PHE A 38 1.80 3.07 -5.81
N LYS A 39 3.00 3.55 -5.46
CA LYS A 39 3.97 2.84 -4.61
C LYS A 39 4.21 3.61 -3.32
N SER A 40 4.67 2.90 -2.29
CA SER A 40 5.20 3.47 -1.05
C SER A 40 6.72 3.53 -1.11
N GLU A 41 7.29 4.68 -0.75
CA GLU A 41 8.74 4.82 -0.57
C GLU A 41 9.18 4.14 0.74
N MET A 42 8.39 4.25 1.81
CA MET A 42 8.71 3.69 3.13
C MET A 42 8.66 2.16 3.18
N GLU A 43 7.81 1.53 2.38
CA GLU A 43 7.71 0.06 2.27
C GLU A 43 8.81 -0.54 1.39
N GLY A 44 9.64 0.27 0.72
CA GLY A 44 10.76 -0.23 -0.08
C GLY A 44 10.38 -0.62 -1.50
N LEU A 45 9.24 -0.12 -2.03
CA LEU A 45 8.82 -0.26 -3.41
C LEU A 45 8.43 -1.68 -3.85
N THR A 46 8.27 -2.61 -2.91
CA THR A 46 8.00 -4.02 -3.19
C THR A 46 6.57 -4.25 -3.64
N SER A 47 5.61 -3.51 -3.08
CA SER A 47 4.20 -3.67 -3.40
C SER A 47 3.68 -2.65 -4.42
N LEU A 48 2.47 -2.90 -4.92
CA LEU A 48 1.68 -1.97 -5.72
C LEU A 48 0.35 -1.74 -5.01
N PHE A 49 0.06 -0.48 -4.72
CA PHE A 49 -1.13 -0.08 -3.97
C PHE A 49 -2.16 0.55 -4.90
N CYS A 50 -3.42 0.47 -4.50
CA CYS A 50 -4.53 1.06 -5.25
C CYS A 50 -5.57 1.67 -4.31
N THR A 51 -6.34 2.62 -4.84
CA THR A 51 -7.52 3.16 -4.18
C THR A 51 -8.75 2.29 -4.49
N ASP A 52 -9.80 2.45 -3.68
CA ASP A 52 -11.09 1.80 -3.95
C ASP A 52 -11.72 2.25 -5.27
N THR A 53 -11.31 3.41 -5.81
CA THR A 53 -11.69 3.84 -7.17
C THR A 53 -11.26 2.83 -8.22
N LEU A 54 -10.04 2.28 -8.14
CA LEU A 54 -9.60 1.24 -9.09
C LEU A 54 -10.39 -0.06 -8.89
N LYS A 55 -10.63 -0.47 -7.63
CA LYS A 55 -11.43 -1.67 -7.33
C LYS A 55 -12.83 -1.56 -7.95
N GLY A 56 -13.46 -0.39 -7.82
CA GLY A 56 -14.75 -0.07 -8.43
C GLY A 56 -14.74 -0.22 -9.95
N LEU A 57 -13.74 0.34 -10.62
CA LEU A 57 -13.59 0.23 -12.08
C LEU A 57 -13.36 -1.21 -12.55
N VAL A 58 -12.54 -1.98 -11.82
CA VAL A 58 -12.31 -3.40 -12.11
C VAL A 58 -13.61 -4.20 -12.00
N ALA A 59 -14.42 -3.94 -10.97
CA ALA A 59 -15.72 -4.58 -10.79
C ALA A 59 -16.73 -4.16 -11.86
N GLU A 60 -16.84 -2.86 -12.16
CA GLU A 60 -17.75 -2.29 -13.17
C GLU A 60 -17.52 -2.92 -14.54
N HIS A 61 -16.25 -3.07 -14.94
CA HIS A 61 -15.88 -3.64 -16.23
C HIS A 61 -15.72 -5.17 -16.22
N GLN A 62 -16.06 -5.83 -15.11
CA GLN A 62 -15.99 -7.29 -14.94
C GLN A 62 -14.60 -7.85 -15.30
N LEU A 63 -13.55 -7.11 -14.95
CA LEU A 63 -12.18 -7.54 -15.21
C LEU A 63 -11.82 -8.69 -14.27
N THR A 64 -11.32 -9.78 -14.85
CA THR A 64 -10.94 -10.99 -14.12
C THR A 64 -9.42 -11.14 -14.01
N GLY A 65 -8.94 -11.87 -13.00
CA GLY A 65 -7.52 -12.16 -12.82
C GLY A 65 -6.75 -11.15 -11.96
N ILE A 66 -7.44 -10.18 -11.36
CA ILE A 66 -6.87 -9.23 -10.40
C ILE A 66 -7.40 -9.58 -9.01
N GLY A 67 -6.48 -9.74 -8.05
CA GLY A 67 -6.79 -9.88 -6.63
C GLY A 67 -6.41 -8.62 -5.86
N PHE A 68 -7.18 -8.28 -4.84
CA PHE A 68 -6.88 -7.17 -3.93
C PHE A 68 -6.65 -7.69 -2.51
N SER A 69 -5.65 -7.14 -1.83
CA SER A 69 -5.38 -7.39 -0.42
C SER A 69 -5.67 -6.13 0.39
N GLU A 70 -6.26 -6.29 1.57
CA GLU A 70 -6.39 -5.22 2.57
C GLU A 70 -5.17 -5.15 3.50
N ASP A 71 -4.34 -6.20 3.54
CA ASP A 71 -3.04 -6.15 4.20
C ASP A 71 -2.05 -5.41 3.30
N LEU A 72 -1.69 -4.20 3.73
CA LEU A 72 -0.75 -3.30 3.04
C LEU A 72 0.72 -3.58 3.37
N THR A 73 0.99 -4.40 4.37
CA THR A 73 2.34 -4.67 4.88
C THR A 73 2.83 -6.08 4.54
N GLY A 74 1.95 -6.92 4.00
CA GLY A 74 2.31 -8.24 3.48
C GLY A 74 2.87 -9.19 4.54
N ILE A 75 2.54 -9.01 5.82
CA ILE A 75 2.98 -9.90 6.90
C ILE A 75 2.11 -11.16 6.87
N ASN A 76 2.24 -11.94 5.81
CA ASN A 76 1.83 -13.35 5.72
C ASN A 76 2.75 -14.04 4.70
N PHE A 77 4.04 -14.10 4.99
CA PHE A 77 4.87 -15.16 4.43
C PHE A 77 4.53 -16.43 5.23
N ILE A 78 3.74 -17.32 4.63
CA ILE A 78 3.53 -18.66 5.14
C ILE A 78 4.87 -19.41 4.93
N ASP A 79 5.42 -19.96 6.02
CA ASP A 79 6.56 -20.88 6.03
C ASP A 79 6.31 -22.14 5.19
#